data_AF-A0A072PFF2-F1
#
_entry.id   AF-A0A072PFF2-F1
#
_cell.length_a   1.000
_cell.length_b   1.000
_cell.length_c   1.000
_cell.angle_alpha   90.00
_cell.angle_beta   90.00
_cell.angle_gamma   90.00
#
_symmetry.space_group_name_H-M   'P 1'
#
loop_
_entity.id
_entity.type
_entity.pdbx_description
1 polymer ?
#
loop_
_entity_poly.entity_id
_entity_poly.type
_entity_poly.pdbx_seq_one_letter_code
_entity_poly.pdbx_strand_id
1 'polypeptide(L)'
;MSSFELRTTLPCNQATWEARSAEDWWKYAKKEPQIPFLSVLKSYMNPDTGASIPELNALSRLLVLHGLMSIQWDMRRRDQTSLDGLTNIKGFESTNGAVQAKWQDRLAHSYDAWKADFDTYCMNMSFSLDTPSRKAEFLRFSTATTAIYHAAHITLNVEILDLQIYAGARHIIGRPVARADYDRSRRIVKDWAKPGGSTAATKAAWHAAHLLRDGILNLDNWDVNNAFHYPWCLYIATLTCWAFHFATSSTGMQENTNSSSCAGHRAGANSRSDNEADDQIVWHAKSEMNALVSSMTSGTPENLWRVIGKYTTSGLTAVMAKHLSNVRWAVVHEGMKVLRGLVPERSINEYEAFLR
;
A
#
# COMPACT_ATOMS: atom_id res chain seq x y z
N MET A 1 17.19 0.32 -13.20
CA MET A 1 17.12 0.82 -14.59
C MET A 1 16.08 1.92 -14.61
N SER A 2 16.39 3.06 -15.22
CA SER A 2 15.46 4.18 -15.27
C SER A 2 14.43 3.92 -16.36
N SER A 3 13.14 4.20 -16.12
CA SER A 3 12.12 4.04 -17.17
C SER A 3 12.37 4.96 -18.38
N PHE A 4 13.14 6.03 -18.23
CA PHE A 4 13.58 6.90 -19.32
C PHE A 4 14.50 6.23 -20.35
N GLU A 5 15.08 5.08 -20.02
CA GLU A 5 15.98 4.32 -20.91
C GLU A 5 15.20 3.35 -21.82
N LEU A 6 13.91 3.12 -21.55
CA LEU A 6 13.07 2.18 -22.28
C LEU A 6 12.60 2.79 -23.62
N ARG A 7 13.29 2.44 -24.71
CA ARG A 7 12.93 2.83 -26.08
C ARG A 7 12.01 1.79 -26.73
N THR A 8 10.85 1.55 -26.11
CA THR A 8 9.87 0.57 -26.60
C THR A 8 8.53 1.23 -26.91
N THR A 9 7.73 0.57 -27.74
CA THR A 9 6.31 0.89 -27.91
C THR A 9 5.48 0.19 -26.83
N LEU A 10 4.28 0.71 -26.59
CA LEU A 10 3.31 0.08 -25.70
C LEU A 10 2.78 -1.24 -26.28
N PRO A 11 2.38 -2.20 -25.43
CA PRO A 11 1.82 -3.47 -25.90
C PRO A 11 0.55 -3.30 -26.74
N CYS A 12 0.33 -4.26 -27.64
CA CYS A 12 -0.91 -4.35 -28.42
C CYS A 12 -2.15 -4.55 -27.53
N ASN A 13 -3.33 -4.35 -28.09
CA ASN A 13 -4.59 -4.56 -27.38
C ASN A 13 -4.84 -6.04 -27.09
N GLN A 14 -5.70 -6.30 -26.09
CA GLN A 14 -6.07 -7.65 -25.67
C GLN A 14 -6.60 -8.52 -26.84
N ALA A 15 -7.40 -7.92 -27.73
CA ALA A 15 -7.95 -8.63 -28.88
C ALA A 15 -6.86 -9.14 -29.84
N THR A 16 -5.76 -8.41 -29.98
CA THR A 16 -4.59 -8.82 -30.77
C THR A 16 -3.81 -9.91 -30.04
N TRP A 17 -3.64 -9.79 -28.72
CA TRP A 17 -2.93 -10.76 -27.89
C TRP A 17 -3.64 -12.11 -27.80
N GLU A 18 -4.96 -12.11 -27.70
CA GLU A 18 -5.81 -13.30 -27.54
C GLU A 18 -6.43 -13.80 -28.86
N ALA A 19 -5.91 -13.35 -30.00
CA ALA A 19 -6.40 -13.77 -31.31
C ALA A 19 -6.33 -15.30 -31.47
N ARG A 20 -7.45 -15.91 -31.88
CA ARG A 20 -7.59 -17.38 -31.96
C ARG A 20 -7.03 -17.99 -33.26
N SER A 21 -6.68 -17.15 -34.23
CA SER A 21 -6.17 -17.54 -35.54
C SER A 21 -5.11 -16.54 -36.02
N ALA A 22 -4.26 -16.98 -36.95
CA ALA A 22 -3.25 -16.11 -37.55
C ALA A 22 -3.89 -14.99 -38.38
N GLU A 23 -5.03 -15.28 -39.02
CA GLU A 23 -5.81 -14.35 -39.81
C GLU A 23 -6.41 -13.23 -38.95
N ASP A 24 -7.00 -13.58 -37.79
CA ASP A 24 -7.53 -12.60 -36.83
C ASP A 24 -6.41 -11.75 -36.24
N TRP A 25 -5.29 -12.38 -35.86
CA TRP A 25 -4.12 -11.67 -35.37
C TRP A 25 -3.64 -10.63 -36.38
N TRP A 26 -3.45 -11.01 -37.65
CA TRP A 26 -3.01 -10.08 -38.69
C TRP A 26 -4.00 -8.95 -38.93
N LYS A 27 -5.31 -9.25 -38.89
CA LYS A 27 -6.39 -8.27 -39.05
C LYS A 27 -6.38 -7.21 -37.95
N TYR A 28 -6.08 -7.59 -36.70
CA TYR A 28 -5.98 -6.66 -35.58
C TYR A 28 -4.63 -5.94 -35.56
N ALA A 29 -3.52 -6.67 -35.69
CA ALA A 29 -2.16 -6.14 -35.61
C ALA A 29 -1.89 -5.00 -36.61
N LYS A 30 -2.41 -5.08 -37.84
CA LYS A 30 -2.24 -4.02 -38.85
C LYS A 30 -2.91 -2.69 -38.49
N LYS A 31 -3.85 -2.69 -37.55
CA LYS A 31 -4.57 -1.50 -37.07
C LYS A 31 -3.99 -0.95 -35.77
N GLU A 32 -3.03 -1.64 -35.16
CA GLU A 32 -2.48 -1.25 -33.87
C GLU A 32 -1.59 -0.01 -34.00
N PRO A 33 -1.85 1.05 -33.21
CA PRO A 33 -1.00 2.23 -33.19
C PRO A 33 0.34 1.91 -32.53
N GLN A 34 1.43 2.41 -33.12
CA GLN A 34 2.76 2.34 -32.50
C GLN A 34 2.93 3.51 -31.53
N ILE A 35 2.47 3.34 -30.29
CA ILE A 35 2.53 4.37 -29.26
C ILE A 35 3.86 4.26 -28.48
N PRO A 36 4.77 5.25 -28.52
CA PRO A 36 6.01 5.18 -27.76
C PRO A 36 5.76 5.34 -26.25
N PHE A 37 6.28 4.40 -25.45
CA PHE A 37 6.12 4.40 -23.99
C PHE A 37 6.58 5.71 -23.33
N LEU A 38 7.74 6.22 -23.74
CA LEU A 38 8.29 7.47 -23.18
C LEU A 38 7.45 8.70 -23.49
N SER A 39 6.72 8.70 -24.61
CA SER A 39 5.84 9.82 -24.95
C SER A 39 4.71 9.93 -23.93
N VAL A 40 4.08 8.80 -23.63
CA VAL A 40 2.97 8.72 -22.67
C VAL A 40 3.42 9.06 -21.26
N LEU A 41 4.57 8.53 -20.82
CA LEU A 41 5.15 8.90 -19.52
C LEU A 41 5.39 10.41 -19.39
N LYS A 42 5.92 11.05 -20.44
CA LYS A 42 6.15 12.51 -20.44
C LYS A 42 4.85 13.29 -20.34
N SER A 43 3.77 12.83 -20.96
CA SER A 43 2.45 13.46 -20.86
C SER A 43 1.91 13.42 -19.42
N TYR A 44 2.02 12.28 -18.72
CA TYR A 44 1.62 12.20 -17.30
C TYR A 44 2.52 13.04 -16.37
N MET A 45 3.81 13.17 -16.70
CA MET A 45 4.76 13.95 -15.90
C MET A 45 4.63 15.47 -16.10
N ASN A 46 4.06 15.91 -17.24
CA ASN A 46 3.95 17.32 -17.60
C ASN A 46 2.57 17.61 -18.24
N PRO A 47 1.48 17.56 -17.46
CA PRO A 47 0.13 17.78 -17.97
C PRO A 47 -0.05 19.17 -18.61
N ASP A 48 0.72 20.17 -18.15
CA ASP A 48 0.68 21.55 -18.66
C ASP A 48 1.11 21.70 -20.13
N THR A 49 1.75 20.68 -20.70
CA THR A 49 2.21 20.70 -22.11
C THR A 49 1.07 20.53 -23.11
N GLY A 50 -0.16 20.30 -22.65
CA GLY A 50 -1.34 20.12 -23.53
C GLY A 50 -1.31 18.84 -24.37
N ALA A 51 -0.36 17.93 -24.10
CA ALA A 51 -0.24 16.67 -24.80
C ALA A 51 -1.38 15.72 -24.39
N SER A 52 -2.32 15.46 -25.31
CA SER A 52 -3.39 14.50 -25.08
C SER A 52 -2.83 13.10 -24.89
N ILE A 53 -3.33 12.39 -23.88
CA ILE A 53 -2.97 10.99 -23.62
C ILE A 53 -3.73 10.13 -24.64
N PRO A 54 -3.04 9.33 -25.46
CA PRO A 54 -3.72 8.47 -26.43
C PRO A 54 -4.56 7.41 -25.70
N GLU A 55 -5.53 6.83 -26.41
CA GLU A 55 -6.31 5.74 -25.85
C GLU A 55 -5.41 4.53 -25.57
N LEU A 56 -5.27 4.17 -24.29
CA LEU A 56 -4.45 3.06 -23.84
C LEU A 56 -5.30 1.80 -23.65
N ASN A 57 -4.68 0.62 -23.66
CA ASN A 57 -5.30 -0.60 -23.13
C ASN A 57 -4.94 -0.80 -21.64
N ALA A 58 -5.60 -1.79 -21.00
CA ALA A 58 -5.39 -2.15 -19.60
C ALA A 58 -3.91 -2.37 -19.25
N LEU A 59 -3.22 -3.21 -20.04
CA LEU A 59 -1.81 -3.54 -19.81
C LEU A 59 -0.90 -2.32 -19.96
N SER A 60 -1.16 -1.49 -20.98
CA SER A 60 -0.43 -0.25 -21.22
C SER A 60 -0.56 0.73 -20.05
N ARG A 61 -1.77 0.89 -19.49
CA ARG A 61 -1.99 1.72 -18.30
C ARG A 61 -1.19 1.22 -17.10
N LEU A 62 -1.21 -0.10 -16.87
CA LEU A 62 -0.44 -0.71 -15.79
C LEU A 62 1.08 -0.49 -15.96
N LEU A 63 1.61 -0.65 -17.18
CA LEU A 63 3.02 -0.40 -17.47
C LEU A 63 3.41 1.05 -17.27
N VAL A 64 2.55 2.00 -17.65
CA VAL A 64 2.81 3.43 -17.44
C VAL A 64 2.85 3.76 -15.95
N LEU A 65 1.96 3.20 -15.12
CA LEU A 65 2.01 3.37 -13.67
C LEU A 65 3.33 2.87 -13.08
N HIS A 66 3.77 1.67 -13.47
CA HIS A 66 5.09 1.16 -13.07
C HIS A 66 6.24 2.01 -13.59
N GLY A 67 6.10 2.60 -14.77
CA GLY A 67 7.04 3.56 -15.32
C GLY A 67 7.18 4.81 -14.44
N LEU A 68 6.07 5.36 -13.94
CA LEU A 68 6.07 6.47 -12.97
C LEU A 68 6.70 6.05 -11.64
N MET A 69 6.37 4.88 -11.11
CA MET A 69 7.00 4.34 -9.89
C MET A 69 8.51 4.12 -10.07
N SER A 70 8.96 3.74 -11.27
CA SER A 70 10.40 3.63 -11.58
C SER A 70 11.09 4.99 -11.57
N ILE A 71 10.43 6.07 -12.05
CA ILE A 71 10.94 7.43 -11.94
C ILE A 71 11.05 7.83 -10.47
N GLN A 72 10.01 7.58 -9.66
CA GLN A 72 10.04 7.81 -8.21
C GLN A 72 11.25 7.13 -7.56
N TRP A 73 11.46 5.85 -7.87
CA TRP A 73 12.57 5.08 -7.32
C TRP A 73 13.92 5.65 -7.74
N ASP A 74 14.05 6.10 -8.99
CA ASP A 74 15.28 6.71 -9.48
C ASP A 74 15.56 8.06 -8.81
N MET A 75 14.56 8.94 -8.69
CA MET A 75 14.68 10.23 -8.01
C MET A 75 15.04 10.05 -6.54
N ARG A 76 14.37 9.15 -5.83
CA ARG A 76 14.69 8.83 -4.43
C ARG A 76 16.13 8.33 -4.25
N ARG A 77 16.61 7.45 -5.13
CA ARG A 77 18.00 6.95 -5.06
C ARG A 77 19.02 8.05 -5.31
N ARG A 78 18.77 8.97 -6.25
CA ARG A 78 19.64 10.12 -6.52
C ARG A 78 19.73 11.04 -5.31
N ASP A 79 18.60 11.33 -4.67
CA ASP A 79 18.57 12.12 -3.44
C ASP A 79 19.39 11.46 -2.33
N GLN A 80 19.21 10.15 -2.11
CA GLN A 80 19.92 9.39 -1.08
C GLN A 80 21.45 9.27 -1.31
N THR A 81 21.91 9.33 -2.56
CA THR A 81 23.33 9.17 -2.93
C THR A 81 24.04 10.48 -3.22
N SER A 82 23.31 11.59 -3.34
CA SER A 82 23.90 12.93 -3.39
C SER A 82 24.69 13.21 -2.11
N LEU A 83 25.84 13.88 -2.23
CA LEU A 83 26.79 14.13 -1.12
C LEU A 83 26.17 14.89 0.07
N ASP A 84 24.99 15.48 -0.08
CA ASP A 84 24.23 16.15 0.98
C ASP A 84 23.55 15.18 1.97
N GLY A 85 23.48 13.88 1.67
CA GLY A 85 23.06 12.87 2.65
C GLY A 85 24.01 12.76 3.87
N LEU A 86 25.25 13.25 3.71
CA LEU A 86 26.27 13.33 4.77
C LEU A 86 26.21 14.63 5.58
N THR A 87 25.46 15.65 5.14
CA THR A 87 25.39 16.97 5.81
C THR A 87 24.15 17.16 6.68
N ASN A 88 23.44 16.09 7.05
CA ASN A 88 22.44 16.12 8.14
C ASN A 88 23.06 16.34 9.54
N ILE A 89 24.24 16.97 9.60
CA ILE A 89 24.79 17.60 10.79
C ILE A 89 24.17 19.00 10.86
N LYS A 90 23.18 19.12 11.75
CA LYS A 90 22.54 20.34 12.28
C LYS A 90 23.15 21.68 11.81
N GLY A 91 22.36 22.50 11.12
CA GLY A 91 22.54 23.97 11.19
C GLY A 91 22.28 24.78 9.92
N PHE A 92 22.12 24.16 8.75
CA PHE A 92 21.83 24.91 7.51
C PHE A 92 20.55 24.36 6.88
N GLU A 93 19.50 25.18 6.80
CA GLU A 93 18.30 24.85 6.03
C GLU A 93 18.72 24.64 4.57
N SER A 94 18.84 23.38 4.18
CA SER A 94 19.26 23.02 2.84
C SER A 94 18.15 23.43 1.86
N THR A 95 18.53 24.21 0.85
CA THR A 95 17.73 24.53 -0.35
C THR A 95 17.16 23.27 -1.04
N ASN A 96 17.69 22.09 -0.72
CA ASN A 96 17.26 20.81 -1.27
C ASN A 96 15.97 20.28 -0.66
N GLY A 97 15.54 20.70 0.53
CA GLY A 97 14.24 20.31 1.09
C GLY A 97 13.06 20.82 0.22
N ALA A 98 13.24 22.00 -0.37
CA ALA A 98 12.29 22.58 -1.32
C ALA A 98 12.34 21.89 -2.70
N VAL A 99 13.51 21.40 -3.14
CA VAL A 99 13.66 20.64 -4.39
C VAL A 99 13.10 19.22 -4.25
N GLN A 100 13.29 18.61 -3.09
CA GLN A 100 12.66 17.36 -2.67
C GLN A 100 11.14 17.54 -2.75
N ALA A 101 10.52 18.38 -1.92
CA ALA A 101 9.07 18.62 -1.95
C ALA A 101 8.49 18.79 -3.38
N LYS A 102 9.19 19.54 -4.26
CA LYS A 102 8.79 19.75 -5.66
C LYS A 102 8.68 18.48 -6.52
N TRP A 103 9.59 17.51 -6.41
CA TRP A 103 9.54 16.32 -7.27
C TRP A 103 8.54 15.27 -6.77
N GLN A 104 8.42 15.08 -5.45
CA GLN A 104 7.35 14.21 -4.93
C GLN A 104 5.97 14.82 -5.15
N ASP A 105 5.78 16.14 -5.02
CA ASP A 105 4.49 16.76 -5.36
C ASP A 105 4.17 16.58 -6.85
N ARG A 106 5.15 16.74 -7.75
CA ARG A 106 4.94 16.47 -9.19
C ARG A 106 4.52 15.02 -9.44
N LEU A 107 5.20 14.05 -8.84
CA LEU A 107 4.84 12.64 -9.01
C LEU A 107 3.49 12.28 -8.40
N ALA A 108 3.12 12.89 -7.27
CA ALA A 108 1.79 12.72 -6.70
C ALA A 108 0.71 13.16 -7.72
N HIS A 109 0.87 14.34 -8.34
CA HIS A 109 -0.02 14.79 -9.40
C HIS A 109 -0.02 13.85 -10.62
N SER A 110 1.13 13.30 -11.01
CA SER A 110 1.20 12.32 -12.10
C SER A 110 0.46 11.02 -11.78
N TYR A 111 0.52 10.54 -10.53
CA TYR A 111 -0.26 9.39 -10.09
C TYR A 111 -1.76 9.69 -10.09
N ASP A 112 -2.16 10.88 -9.65
CA ASP A 112 -3.57 11.29 -9.64
C ASP A 112 -4.13 11.45 -11.06
N ALA A 113 -3.34 12.01 -11.98
CA ALA A 113 -3.67 12.08 -13.40
C ALA A 113 -3.80 10.67 -14.03
N TRP A 114 -2.89 9.76 -13.69
CA TRP A 114 -3.01 8.35 -14.09
C TRP A 114 -4.28 7.70 -13.53
N LYS A 115 -4.62 7.96 -12.26
CA LYS A 115 -5.81 7.40 -11.63
C LYS A 115 -7.10 7.90 -12.29
N ALA A 116 -7.17 9.19 -12.63
CA ALA A 116 -8.32 9.77 -13.33
C ALA A 116 -8.54 9.14 -14.72
N ASP A 117 -7.46 8.91 -15.49
CA ASP A 117 -7.55 8.18 -16.77
C ASP A 117 -7.96 6.72 -16.55
N PHE A 118 -7.38 6.04 -15.55
CA PHE A 118 -7.73 4.65 -15.23
C PHE A 118 -9.19 4.50 -14.78
N ASP A 119 -9.73 5.45 -14.02
CA ASP A 119 -11.12 5.47 -13.60
C ASP A 119 -12.07 5.67 -14.77
N THR A 120 -11.71 6.58 -15.69
CA THR A 120 -12.47 6.78 -16.93
C THR A 120 -12.49 5.49 -17.76
N TYR A 121 -11.36 4.80 -17.87
CA TYR A 121 -11.28 3.49 -18.51
C TYR A 121 -12.16 2.45 -17.81
N CYS A 122 -12.14 2.39 -16.48
CA CYS A 122 -12.96 1.45 -15.71
C CYS A 122 -14.45 1.70 -15.89
N MET A 123 -14.89 2.96 -15.91
CA MET A 123 -16.28 3.32 -16.18
C MET A 123 -16.71 2.85 -17.57
N ASN A 124 -15.93 3.17 -18.61
CA ASN A 124 -16.23 2.76 -19.99
C ASN A 124 -16.29 1.23 -20.16
N MET A 125 -15.36 0.52 -19.53
CA MET A 125 -15.31 -0.94 -19.58
C MET A 125 -16.49 -1.57 -18.83
N SER A 126 -16.91 -1.00 -17.70
CA SER A 126 -18.08 -1.48 -16.94
C SER A 126 -19.38 -1.41 -17.76
N PHE A 127 -19.53 -0.41 -18.63
CA PHE A 127 -20.66 -0.32 -19.56
C PHE A 127 -20.56 -1.29 -20.73
N SER A 128 -19.34 -1.64 -21.15
CA SER A 128 -19.09 -2.50 -22.33
C SER A 128 -19.17 -4.00 -22.04
N LEU A 129 -19.15 -4.40 -20.77
CA LEU A 129 -19.19 -5.79 -20.35
C LEU A 129 -20.64 -6.26 -20.11
N ASP A 130 -21.08 -7.30 -20.81
CA ASP A 130 -22.49 -7.74 -20.75
C ASP A 130 -22.76 -8.81 -19.68
N THR A 131 -21.74 -9.60 -19.31
CA THR A 131 -21.91 -10.79 -18.47
C THR A 131 -21.41 -10.56 -17.04
N PRO A 132 -22.14 -11.02 -16.00
CA PRO A 132 -21.70 -10.87 -14.60
C PRO A 132 -20.31 -11.43 -14.30
N SER A 133 -19.92 -12.55 -14.91
CA SER A 133 -18.60 -13.16 -14.73
C SER A 133 -17.47 -12.25 -15.22
N ARG A 134 -17.56 -11.73 -16.46
CA ARG A 134 -16.58 -10.76 -16.99
C ARG A 134 -16.53 -9.47 -16.16
N LYS A 135 -17.66 -9.01 -15.63
CA LYS A 135 -17.70 -7.84 -14.73
C LYS A 135 -16.94 -8.12 -13.43
N ALA A 136 -17.14 -9.29 -12.82
CA ALA A 136 -16.44 -9.69 -11.61
C ALA A 136 -14.93 -9.84 -11.84
N GLU A 137 -14.52 -10.45 -12.95
CA GLU A 137 -13.10 -10.54 -13.33
C GLU A 137 -12.48 -9.16 -13.53
N PHE A 138 -13.19 -8.26 -14.23
CA PHE A 138 -12.74 -6.89 -14.42
C PHE A 138 -12.66 -6.11 -13.10
N LEU A 139 -13.60 -6.31 -12.18
CA LEU A 139 -13.59 -5.68 -10.85
C LEU A 139 -12.37 -6.14 -10.03
N ARG A 140 -12.01 -7.43 -10.11
CA ARG A 140 -10.79 -7.96 -9.49
C ARG A 140 -9.54 -7.31 -10.09
N PHE A 141 -9.47 -7.23 -11.41
CA PHE A 141 -8.37 -6.56 -12.13
C PHE A 141 -8.26 -5.08 -11.74
N SER A 142 -9.37 -4.34 -11.76
CA SER A 142 -9.37 -2.90 -11.47
C SER A 142 -9.00 -2.62 -10.02
N THR A 143 -9.51 -3.42 -9.07
CA THR A 143 -9.15 -3.32 -7.64
C THR A 143 -7.66 -3.63 -7.43
N ALA A 144 -7.16 -4.70 -8.03
CA ALA A 144 -5.73 -5.05 -7.94
C ALA A 144 -4.81 -3.99 -8.56
N THR A 145 -5.25 -3.33 -9.64
CA THR A 145 -4.48 -2.26 -10.30
C THR A 145 -4.52 -0.97 -9.48
N THR A 146 -5.69 -0.59 -8.94
CA THR A 146 -5.84 0.54 -8.01
C THR A 146 -4.99 0.36 -6.75
N ALA A 147 -4.81 -0.88 -6.27
CA ALA A 147 -3.89 -1.16 -5.17
C ALA A 147 -2.43 -0.77 -5.47
N ILE A 148 -1.97 -0.89 -6.73
CA ILE A 148 -0.64 -0.42 -7.13
C ILE A 148 -0.57 1.11 -7.06
N TYR A 149 -1.64 1.81 -7.48
CA TYR A 149 -1.72 3.27 -7.35
C TYR A 149 -1.62 3.72 -5.89
N HIS A 150 -2.36 3.08 -4.99
CA HIS A 150 -2.23 3.36 -3.56
C HIS A 150 -0.83 3.03 -3.04
N ALA A 151 -0.24 1.90 -3.45
CA ALA A 151 1.13 1.54 -3.09
C ALA A 151 2.18 2.54 -3.63
N ALA A 152 1.96 3.12 -4.81
CA ALA A 152 2.79 4.19 -5.36
C ALA A 152 2.80 5.41 -4.44
N HIS A 153 1.62 5.87 -4.02
CA HIS A 153 1.51 6.96 -3.04
C HIS A 153 2.07 6.61 -1.66
N ILE A 154 1.86 5.39 -1.16
CA ILE A 154 2.46 4.95 0.11
C ILE A 154 3.99 5.02 0.00
N THR A 155 4.55 4.37 -1.01
CA THR A 155 6.01 4.34 -1.20
C THR A 155 6.58 5.72 -1.49
N LEU A 156 5.82 6.67 -2.06
CA LEU A 156 6.24 8.07 -2.24
C LEU A 156 6.42 8.80 -0.91
N ASN A 157 5.56 8.48 0.07
CA ASN A 157 5.44 9.20 1.33
C ASN A 157 6.10 8.50 2.55
N VAL A 158 6.53 7.24 2.42
CA VAL A 158 7.24 6.52 3.47
C VAL A 158 8.22 5.49 2.89
N GLU A 159 9.31 5.22 3.63
CA GLU A 159 10.26 4.17 3.28
C GLU A 159 9.81 2.83 3.87
N ILE A 160 9.50 1.87 2.99
CA ILE A 160 8.92 0.57 3.40
C ILE A 160 9.92 -0.20 4.26
N LEU A 161 11.22 -0.13 3.94
CA LEU A 161 12.25 -0.83 4.68
C LEU A 161 12.32 -0.36 6.14
N ASP A 162 12.21 0.95 6.37
CA ASP A 162 12.20 1.51 7.73
C ASP A 162 10.94 1.08 8.50
N LEU A 163 9.78 0.97 7.83
CA LEU A 163 8.56 0.41 8.44
C LEU A 163 8.74 -1.06 8.83
N GLN A 164 9.33 -1.87 7.95
CA GLN A 164 9.54 -3.30 8.21
C GLN A 164 10.50 -3.52 9.37
N ILE A 165 11.62 -2.79 9.39
CA ILE A 165 12.59 -2.83 10.49
C ILE A 165 11.95 -2.39 11.80
N TYR A 166 11.20 -1.29 11.79
CA TYR A 166 10.52 -0.78 12.99
C TYR A 166 9.48 -1.77 13.54
N ALA A 167 8.81 -2.51 12.66
CA ALA A 167 7.88 -3.59 13.00
C ALA A 167 8.56 -4.88 13.48
N GLY A 168 9.89 -4.93 13.54
CA GLY A 168 10.63 -6.07 14.06
C GLY A 168 11.02 -7.11 13.01
N ALA A 169 11.06 -6.75 11.72
CA ALA A 169 11.65 -7.62 10.71
C ALA A 169 13.11 -7.98 11.08
N ARG A 170 13.40 -9.29 11.12
CA ARG A 170 14.74 -9.79 11.48
C ARG A 170 15.70 -9.82 10.29
N HIS A 171 15.14 -9.91 9.09
CA HIS A 171 15.90 -9.93 7.84
C HIS A 171 15.25 -9.00 6.82
N ILE A 172 16.08 -8.25 6.10
CA ILE A 172 15.66 -7.39 4.99
C ILE A 172 16.51 -7.76 3.78
N ILE A 173 15.88 -8.26 2.71
CA ILE A 173 16.55 -8.66 1.46
C ILE A 173 17.73 -9.62 1.75
N GLY A 174 17.50 -10.60 2.63
CA GLY A 174 18.49 -11.62 3.01
C GLY A 174 19.57 -11.14 3.98
N ARG A 175 19.57 -9.88 4.41
CA ARG A 175 20.54 -9.35 5.40
C ARG A 175 19.90 -9.32 6.79
N PRO A 176 20.60 -9.79 7.84
CA PRO A 176 20.10 -9.66 9.21
C PRO A 176 20.06 -8.18 9.61
N VAL A 177 19.03 -7.80 10.37
CA VAL A 177 18.84 -6.45 10.88
C VAL A 177 19.62 -6.29 12.18
N ALA A 178 20.61 -5.40 12.20
CA ALA A 178 21.37 -5.10 13.42
C ALA A 178 20.59 -4.14 14.33
N ARG A 179 21.01 -4.07 15.60
CA ARG A 179 20.40 -3.13 16.57
C ARG A 179 20.51 -1.67 16.12
N ALA A 180 21.64 -1.31 15.50
CA ALA A 180 21.85 0.04 14.96
C ALA A 180 20.85 0.39 13.84
N ASP A 181 20.51 -0.59 12.99
CA ASP A 181 19.49 -0.42 11.94
C ASP A 181 18.12 -0.17 12.57
N TYR A 182 17.76 -0.95 13.59
CA TYR A 182 16.52 -0.76 14.34
C TYR A 182 16.44 0.62 15.00
N ASP A 183 17.49 1.06 15.68
CA ASP A 183 17.54 2.37 16.35
C ASP A 183 17.48 3.53 15.35
N ARG A 184 18.01 3.36 14.13
CA ARG A 184 17.85 4.31 13.02
C ARG A 184 16.41 4.35 12.54
N SER A 185 15.84 3.22 12.13
CA SER A 185 14.48 3.15 11.58
C SER A 185 13.44 3.58 12.61
N ARG A 186 13.60 3.24 13.89
CA ARG A 186 12.75 3.72 14.98
C ARG A 186 12.72 5.25 15.08
N ARG A 187 13.86 5.93 14.94
CA ARG A 187 13.90 7.40 14.95
C ARG A 187 13.21 7.97 13.73
N ILE A 188 13.48 7.42 12.55
CA ILE A 188 12.86 7.86 11.28
C ILE A 188 11.35 7.71 11.33
N VAL A 189 10.83 6.54 11.73
CA VAL A 189 9.38 6.28 11.75
C VAL A 189 8.67 7.11 12.81
N LYS A 190 9.28 7.34 13.97
CA LYS A 190 8.69 8.22 15.00
C LYS A 190 8.65 9.69 14.57
N ASP A 191 9.69 10.15 13.89
CA ASP A 191 9.72 11.51 13.34
C ASP A 191 8.71 11.68 12.20
N TRP A 192 8.66 10.70 11.28
CA TRP A 192 7.67 10.63 10.21
C TRP A 192 6.23 10.69 10.74
N ALA A 193 5.93 9.94 11.80
CA ALA A 193 4.60 9.89 12.39
C ALA A 193 4.32 11.01 13.41
N LYS A 194 5.17 12.03 13.55
CA LYS A 194 4.96 13.07 14.58
C LYS A 194 3.71 13.92 14.27
N PRO A 195 2.74 14.04 15.21
CA PRO A 195 1.55 14.88 15.02
C PRO A 195 1.93 16.34 14.76
N GLY A 196 1.33 16.94 13.73
CA GLY A 196 1.59 18.33 13.34
C GLY A 196 2.88 18.56 12.52
N GLY A 197 3.67 17.51 12.24
CA GLY A 197 4.98 17.65 11.60
C GLY A 197 5.11 17.16 10.15
N SER A 198 4.30 16.20 9.69
CA SER A 198 4.48 15.60 8.34
C SER A 198 3.18 15.28 7.62
N THR A 199 2.94 15.96 6.50
CA THR A 199 1.85 15.66 5.55
C THR A 199 2.05 14.29 4.89
N ALA A 200 3.28 13.77 4.87
CA ALA A 200 3.59 12.50 4.23
C ALA A 200 3.00 11.30 5.01
N ALA A 201 3.05 11.33 6.35
CA ALA A 201 2.51 10.24 7.15
C ALA A 201 1.00 10.08 7.00
N THR A 202 0.27 11.19 6.98
CA THR A 202 -1.17 11.14 6.75
C THR A 202 -1.53 10.74 5.33
N LYS A 203 -0.80 11.24 4.31
CA LYS A 203 -1.00 10.80 2.91
C LYS A 203 -0.80 9.29 2.79
N ALA A 204 0.32 8.76 3.29
CA ALA A 204 0.61 7.33 3.24
C ALA A 204 -0.47 6.49 3.95
N ALA A 205 -0.85 6.87 5.17
CA ALA A 205 -1.88 6.17 5.93
C ALA A 205 -3.28 6.27 5.28
N TRP A 206 -3.61 7.40 4.66
CA TRP A 206 -4.85 7.59 3.93
C TRP A 206 -4.93 6.70 2.68
N HIS A 207 -3.85 6.63 1.88
CA HIS A 207 -3.81 5.72 0.72
C HIS A 207 -3.79 4.24 1.15
N ALA A 208 -3.10 3.90 2.25
CA ALA A 208 -3.13 2.56 2.82
C ALA A 208 -4.54 2.14 3.25
N ALA A 209 -5.28 3.02 3.92
CA ALA A 209 -6.65 2.76 4.32
C ALA A 209 -7.60 2.62 3.11
N HIS A 210 -7.43 3.43 2.07
CA HIS A 210 -8.22 3.30 0.83
C HIS A 210 -7.95 1.99 0.10
N LEU A 211 -6.69 1.55 0.04
CA LEU A 211 -6.33 0.24 -0.52
C LEU A 211 -7.08 -0.89 0.20
N LEU A 212 -7.09 -0.86 1.53
CA LEU A 212 -7.80 -1.86 2.34
C LEU A 212 -9.32 -1.76 2.15
N ARG A 213 -9.87 -0.53 2.07
CA ARG A 213 -11.30 -0.30 1.84
C ARG A 213 -11.75 -0.84 0.50
N ASP A 214 -10.99 -0.62 -0.57
CA ASP A 214 -11.31 -1.13 -1.90
C ASP A 214 -11.35 -2.67 -1.89
N GLY A 215 -10.42 -3.31 -1.18
CA GLY A 215 -10.44 -4.76 -0.98
C GLY A 215 -11.67 -5.25 -0.19
N ILE A 216 -12.11 -4.51 0.84
CA ILE A 216 -13.31 -4.86 1.64
C ILE A 216 -14.59 -4.71 0.81
N LEU A 217 -14.68 -3.68 -0.02
CA LEU A 217 -15.91 -3.34 -0.75
C LEU A 217 -16.07 -4.11 -2.06
N ASN A 218 -14.96 -4.38 -2.76
CA ASN A 218 -15.01 -4.88 -4.13
C ASN A 218 -14.68 -6.38 -4.25
N LEU A 219 -14.12 -7.01 -3.21
CA LEU A 219 -13.61 -8.37 -3.29
C LEU A 219 -14.17 -9.27 -2.19
N ASP A 220 -14.47 -10.50 -2.57
CA ASP A 220 -14.76 -11.56 -1.62
C ASP A 220 -13.45 -12.11 -1.06
N ASN A 221 -13.25 -12.01 0.27
CA ASN A 221 -12.07 -12.52 0.96
C ASN A 221 -10.72 -12.10 0.32
N TRP A 222 -10.66 -10.88 -0.22
CA TRP A 222 -9.46 -10.31 -0.85
C TRP A 222 -9.00 -11.07 -2.12
N ASP A 223 -9.87 -11.88 -2.73
CA ASP A 223 -9.56 -12.67 -3.92
C ASP A 223 -9.47 -11.80 -5.17
N VAL A 224 -8.26 -11.69 -5.72
CA VAL A 224 -7.95 -11.03 -6.99
C VAL A 224 -7.47 -12.01 -8.06
N ASN A 225 -7.81 -13.29 -7.93
CA ASN A 225 -7.31 -14.38 -8.77
C ASN A 225 -5.77 -14.47 -8.74
N ASN A 226 -5.13 -14.10 -9.85
CA ASN A 226 -3.71 -14.34 -10.10
C ASN A 226 -2.84 -13.07 -9.99
N ALA A 227 -3.40 -11.95 -9.51
CA ALA A 227 -2.65 -10.71 -9.33
C ALA A 227 -1.65 -10.82 -8.16
N PHE A 228 -0.46 -11.34 -8.44
CA PHE A 228 0.56 -11.68 -7.46
C PHE A 228 1.06 -10.50 -6.61
N HIS A 229 0.95 -9.27 -7.13
CA HIS A 229 1.38 -8.06 -6.43
C HIS A 229 0.43 -7.66 -5.31
N TYR A 230 -0.84 -8.06 -5.38
CA TYR A 230 -1.88 -7.57 -4.48
C TYR A 230 -1.67 -7.98 -3.00
N PRO A 231 -1.29 -9.23 -2.67
CA PRO A 231 -0.95 -9.58 -1.29
C PRO A 231 0.20 -8.75 -0.70
N TRP A 232 1.17 -8.35 -1.52
CA TRP A 232 2.26 -7.46 -1.10
C TRP A 232 1.77 -6.04 -0.83
N CYS A 233 0.85 -5.53 -1.67
CA CYS A 233 0.17 -4.26 -1.44
C CYS A 233 -0.63 -4.26 -0.12
N LEU A 234 -1.35 -5.34 0.18
CA LEU A 234 -2.07 -5.51 1.45
C LEU A 234 -1.11 -5.48 2.65
N TYR A 235 0.02 -6.19 2.56
CA TYR A 235 1.05 -6.16 3.59
C TYR A 235 1.56 -4.74 3.85
N ILE A 236 1.95 -4.01 2.78
CA ILE A 236 2.45 -2.64 2.88
C ILE A 236 1.39 -1.71 3.51
N ALA A 237 0.14 -1.80 3.06
CA ALA A 237 -0.95 -0.97 3.58
C ALA A 237 -1.18 -1.24 5.07
N THR A 238 -1.23 -2.52 5.47
CA THR A 238 -1.38 -2.97 6.86
C THR A 238 -0.27 -2.40 7.73
N LEU A 239 0.97 -2.55 7.29
CA LEU A 239 2.15 -2.11 8.01
C LEU A 239 2.17 -0.58 8.18
N THR A 240 1.74 0.14 7.14
CA THR A 240 1.66 1.61 7.14
C THR A 240 0.61 2.11 8.13
N CYS A 241 -0.61 1.53 8.11
CA CYS A 241 -1.66 1.87 9.08
C CYS A 241 -1.22 1.55 10.52
N TRP A 242 -0.61 0.38 10.73
CA TRP A 242 -0.06 0.01 12.04
C TRP A 242 0.99 1.01 12.52
N ALA A 243 1.99 1.31 11.70
CA ALA A 243 3.09 2.20 12.07
C ALA A 243 2.60 3.62 12.37
N PHE A 244 1.64 4.14 11.58
CA PHE A 244 1.03 5.44 11.78
C PHE A 244 0.34 5.56 13.15
N HIS A 245 -0.42 4.54 13.57
CA HIS A 245 -1.10 4.54 14.87
C HIS A 245 -0.15 4.25 16.05
N PHE A 246 0.81 3.33 15.86
CA PHE A 246 1.70 2.89 16.93
C PHE A 246 2.77 3.94 17.26
N ALA A 247 3.40 4.52 16.24
CA ALA A 247 4.46 5.52 16.43
C ALA A 247 3.91 6.81 17.08
N THR A 248 2.69 7.22 16.74
CA THR A 248 2.02 8.40 17.32
C THR A 248 1.63 8.18 18.78
N SER A 249 1.01 7.05 19.10
CA SER A 249 0.59 6.70 20.47
C SER A 249 1.78 6.63 21.44
N SER A 250 2.94 6.16 20.96
CA SER A 250 4.17 6.07 21.78
C SER A 250 4.82 7.41 22.12
N THR A 251 4.39 8.51 21.48
CA THR A 251 4.95 9.86 21.69
C THR A 251 4.19 10.63 22.78
N GLY A 252 2.95 10.22 23.10
CA GLY A 252 2.15 10.79 24.19
C GLY A 252 2.32 10.11 25.55
N MET A 253 3.10 9.03 25.64
CA MET A 253 3.26 8.20 26.84
C MET A 253 4.70 8.26 27.38
N GLN A 254 5.25 9.46 27.53
CA GLN A 254 6.36 9.74 28.45
C GLN A 254 5.83 10.70 29.52
N GLU A 255 6.02 10.30 30.79
CA GLU A 255 5.51 10.92 32.04
C GLU A 255 4.12 10.47 32.52
N ASN A 256 4.01 9.22 32.98
CA ASN A 256 3.37 8.88 34.27
C ASN A 256 3.45 7.38 34.55
N THR A 257 4.63 6.89 34.89
CA THR A 257 4.77 5.64 35.64
C THR A 257 4.73 5.98 37.12
N ASN A 258 3.53 6.11 37.67
CA ASN A 258 3.23 5.99 39.10
C ASN A 258 1.71 5.93 39.31
N SER A 259 1.11 4.75 39.16
CA SER A 259 -0.01 4.35 40.00
C SER A 259 -0.27 2.83 39.89
N SER A 260 -0.43 2.26 41.06
CA SER A 260 -0.56 0.85 41.42
C SER A 260 -2.01 0.37 41.45
N SER A 261 -2.18 -0.95 41.25
CA SER A 261 -3.31 -1.81 41.68
C SER A 261 -4.66 -1.57 40.95
N CYS A 262 -5.51 -2.56 40.67
CA CYS A 262 -5.90 -3.71 41.48
C CYS A 262 -6.73 -4.76 40.68
N ALA A 263 -6.81 -5.95 41.29
CA ALA A 263 -7.92 -6.92 41.29
C ALA A 263 -8.28 -7.68 40.00
N GLY A 264 -7.92 -8.97 40.00
CA GLY A 264 -8.53 -9.98 39.14
C GLY A 264 -9.96 -10.31 39.59
N HIS A 265 -10.78 -10.69 38.63
CA HIS A 265 -11.98 -11.52 38.83
C HIS A 265 -11.95 -12.63 37.77
N ARG A 266 -11.87 -13.88 38.24
CA ARG A 266 -12.00 -15.10 37.44
C ARG A 266 -13.44 -15.21 36.94
N ALA A 267 -13.65 -15.22 35.63
CA ALA A 267 -14.90 -15.66 35.02
C ALA A 267 -14.76 -17.14 34.64
N GLY A 268 -15.75 -17.93 35.04
CA GLY A 268 -15.75 -19.40 34.97
C GLY A 268 -15.67 -19.95 33.55
N ALA A 269 -14.95 -21.06 33.44
CA ALA A 269 -14.90 -21.90 32.25
C ALA A 269 -16.28 -22.53 32.02
N ASN A 270 -17.05 -21.96 31.09
CA ASN A 270 -18.10 -22.69 30.39
C ASN A 270 -17.49 -23.19 29.08
N SER A 271 -17.49 -24.52 28.89
CA SER A 271 -17.12 -25.19 27.64
C SER A 271 -18.15 -24.83 26.56
N ARG A 272 -17.96 -23.67 25.93
CA ARG A 272 -18.54 -23.37 24.62
C ARG A 272 -17.80 -24.19 23.57
N SER A 273 -18.52 -24.67 22.55
CA SER A 273 -17.90 -25.42 21.46
C SER A 273 -16.79 -24.57 20.84
N ASP A 274 -15.60 -25.14 20.67
CA ASP A 274 -14.41 -24.42 20.19
C ASP A 274 -14.67 -23.68 18.86
N ASN A 275 -15.61 -24.19 18.04
CA ASN A 275 -16.01 -23.58 16.77
C ASN A 275 -16.77 -22.26 16.94
N GLU A 276 -17.65 -22.14 17.94
CA GLU A 276 -18.41 -20.89 18.17
C GLU A 276 -17.50 -19.78 18.74
N ALA A 277 -16.50 -20.17 19.54
CA ALA A 277 -15.52 -19.24 20.07
C ALA A 277 -14.62 -18.70 18.93
N ASP A 278 -14.12 -19.58 18.05
CA ASP A 278 -13.26 -19.16 16.92
C ASP A 278 -14.01 -18.25 15.94
N ASP A 279 -15.26 -18.56 15.61
CA ASP A 279 -16.11 -17.71 14.76
C ASP A 279 -16.37 -16.33 15.39
N GLN A 280 -16.56 -16.26 16.71
CA GLN A 280 -16.76 -15.00 17.43
C GLN A 280 -15.48 -14.14 17.40
N ILE A 281 -14.31 -14.75 17.56
CA ILE A 281 -13.00 -14.10 17.49
C ILE A 281 -12.76 -13.55 16.07
N VAL A 282 -13.05 -14.34 15.03
CA VAL A 282 -12.96 -13.93 13.62
C VAL A 282 -13.82 -12.70 13.36
N TRP A 283 -15.07 -12.72 13.83
CA TRP A 283 -16.02 -11.63 13.64
C TRP A 283 -15.56 -10.35 14.34
N HIS A 284 -15.04 -10.46 15.57
CA HIS A 284 -14.51 -9.32 16.31
C HIS A 284 -13.34 -8.65 15.58
N ALA A 285 -12.34 -9.42 15.14
CA ALA A 285 -11.18 -8.88 14.42
C ALA A 285 -11.57 -8.17 13.11
N LYS A 286 -12.52 -8.76 12.35
CA LYS A 286 -13.05 -8.15 11.13
C LYS A 286 -13.81 -6.85 11.42
N SER A 287 -14.60 -6.83 12.49
CA SER A 287 -15.32 -5.63 12.93
C SER A 287 -14.37 -4.49 13.31
N GLU A 288 -13.34 -4.78 14.11
CA GLU A 288 -12.30 -3.80 14.49
C GLU A 288 -11.58 -3.25 13.26
N MET A 289 -11.16 -4.13 12.35
CA MET A 289 -10.51 -3.74 11.09
C MET A 289 -11.42 -2.82 10.27
N ASN A 290 -12.68 -3.20 10.09
CA ASN A 290 -13.65 -2.41 9.32
C ASN A 290 -13.89 -1.03 9.95
N ALA A 291 -13.99 -0.96 11.28
CA ALA A 291 -14.17 0.29 12.01
C ALA A 291 -12.95 1.21 11.85
N LEU A 292 -11.73 0.67 11.99
CA LEU A 292 -10.49 1.41 11.77
C LEU A 292 -10.41 1.95 10.34
N VAL A 293 -10.56 1.08 9.33
CA VAL A 293 -10.47 1.45 7.91
C VAL A 293 -11.55 2.48 7.54
N SER A 294 -12.78 2.28 8.00
CA SER A 294 -13.87 3.24 7.75
C SER A 294 -13.58 4.61 8.37
N SER A 295 -13.02 4.64 9.59
CA SER A 295 -12.65 5.90 10.22
C SER A 295 -11.53 6.62 9.46
N MET A 296 -10.51 5.89 9.02
CA MET A 296 -9.37 6.45 8.28
C MET A 296 -9.74 6.96 6.87
N THR A 297 -10.80 6.42 6.26
CA THR A 297 -11.25 6.77 4.91
C THR A 297 -12.40 7.79 4.89
N SER A 298 -12.93 8.17 6.05
CA SER A 298 -14.10 9.07 6.17
C SER A 298 -13.81 10.55 5.86
N GLY A 299 -12.54 10.95 5.80
CA GLY A 299 -12.14 12.34 5.62
C GLY A 299 -10.89 12.52 4.79
N THR A 300 -10.41 13.77 4.75
CA THR A 300 -9.17 14.13 4.06
C THR A 300 -7.93 13.70 4.86
N PRO A 301 -6.77 13.54 4.21
CA PRO A 301 -5.54 13.17 4.90
C PRO A 301 -5.20 14.07 6.09
N GLU A 302 -5.44 15.39 6.03
CA GLU A 302 -5.08 16.30 7.13
C GLU A 302 -5.82 15.98 8.44
N ASN A 303 -7.02 15.41 8.34
CA ASN A 303 -7.86 15.10 9.48
C ASN A 303 -7.54 13.75 10.13
N LEU A 304 -6.65 12.95 9.54
CA LEU A 304 -6.39 11.57 9.96
C LEU A 304 -5.80 11.48 11.36
N TRP A 305 -5.08 12.51 11.82
CA TRP A 305 -4.55 12.58 13.19
C TRP A 305 -5.66 12.48 14.26
N ARG A 306 -6.89 12.89 13.95
CA ARG A 306 -8.04 12.86 14.88
C ARG A 306 -8.55 11.45 15.18
N VAL A 307 -8.11 10.45 14.41
CA VAL A 307 -8.53 9.04 14.52
C VAL A 307 -7.56 8.23 15.39
N ILE A 308 -6.35 8.74 15.61
CA ILE A 308 -5.33 8.08 16.42
C ILE A 308 -5.83 7.86 17.85
N GLY A 309 -5.54 6.68 18.40
CA GLY A 309 -5.91 6.29 19.76
C GLY A 309 -7.38 5.90 19.94
N LYS A 310 -8.26 6.16 18.95
CA LYS A 310 -9.69 5.78 19.03
C LYS A 310 -9.96 4.35 18.59
N TYR A 311 -9.14 3.83 17.68
CA TYR A 311 -9.29 2.48 17.11
C TYR A 311 -7.97 1.73 17.25
N THR A 312 -8.07 0.44 17.57
CA THR A 312 -6.94 -0.48 17.66
C THR A 312 -6.55 -0.95 16.26
N THR A 313 -5.27 -1.28 16.07
CA THR A 313 -4.78 -1.90 14.83
C THR A 313 -4.74 -3.43 14.93
N SER A 314 -5.10 -4.00 16.08
CA SER A 314 -5.00 -5.44 16.37
C SER A 314 -5.82 -6.27 15.40
N GLY A 315 -7.12 -5.99 15.26
CA GLY A 315 -7.98 -6.67 14.29
C GLY A 315 -7.47 -6.59 12.85
N LEU A 316 -6.97 -5.43 12.42
CA LEU A 316 -6.35 -5.28 11.10
C LEU A 316 -5.12 -6.19 10.94
N THR A 317 -4.17 -6.14 11.88
CA THR A 317 -2.96 -6.98 11.81
C THR A 317 -3.28 -8.48 11.87
N ALA A 318 -4.27 -8.88 12.67
CA ALA A 318 -4.71 -10.26 12.76
C ALA A 318 -5.34 -10.73 11.44
N VAL A 319 -6.37 -10.04 10.94
CA VAL A 319 -7.08 -10.41 9.71
C VAL A 319 -6.11 -10.53 8.53
N MET A 320 -5.19 -9.58 8.40
CA MET A 320 -4.19 -9.59 7.33
C MET A 320 -3.16 -10.71 7.51
N ALA A 321 -2.70 -10.97 8.74
CA ALA A 321 -1.79 -12.09 9.00
C ALA A 321 -2.42 -13.45 8.63
N LYS A 322 -3.71 -13.67 8.96
CA LYS A 322 -4.44 -14.90 8.59
C LYS A 322 -4.67 -14.98 7.08
N HIS A 323 -5.04 -13.89 6.43
CA HIS A 323 -5.24 -13.90 4.99
C HIS A 323 -3.92 -14.21 4.26
N LEU A 324 -2.83 -13.52 4.62
CA LEU A 324 -1.53 -13.67 3.97
C LEU A 324 -0.83 -15.00 4.29
N SER A 325 -1.23 -15.73 5.34
CA SER A 325 -0.65 -17.06 5.60
C SER A 325 -1.05 -18.10 4.55
N ASN A 326 -2.13 -17.86 3.79
CA ASN A 326 -2.54 -18.70 2.68
C ASN A 326 -1.74 -18.43 1.39
N VAL A 327 -0.93 -17.37 1.37
CA VAL A 327 -0.16 -16.97 0.19
C VAL A 327 1.20 -17.68 0.19
N ARG A 328 1.49 -18.42 -0.90
CA ARG A 328 2.70 -19.25 -1.03
C ARG A 328 3.96 -18.49 -1.45
N TRP A 329 3.91 -17.17 -1.56
CA TRP A 329 5.02 -16.35 -2.02
C TRP A 329 5.96 -16.03 -0.85
N ALA A 330 7.24 -16.38 -0.96
CA ALA A 330 8.21 -16.26 0.13
C ALA A 330 8.27 -14.84 0.73
N VAL A 331 8.30 -13.81 -0.13
CA VAL A 331 8.37 -12.41 0.32
C VAL A 331 7.12 -12.01 1.13
N VAL A 332 5.94 -12.43 0.69
CA VAL A 332 4.67 -12.18 1.40
C VAL A 332 4.63 -12.96 2.71
N HIS A 333 5.13 -14.20 2.71
CA HIS A 333 5.18 -15.04 3.89
C HIS A 333 6.10 -14.47 4.98
N GLU A 334 7.26 -13.91 4.61
CA GLU A 334 8.12 -13.17 5.56
C GLU A 334 7.43 -11.91 6.08
N GLY A 335 6.73 -11.16 5.23
CA GLY A 335 5.90 -10.02 5.67
C GLY A 335 4.79 -10.44 6.64
N MET A 336 4.11 -11.56 6.37
CA MET A 336 3.09 -12.12 7.25
C MET A 336 3.64 -12.48 8.63
N LYS A 337 4.85 -13.07 8.71
CA LYS A 337 5.52 -13.34 9.99
C LYS A 337 5.75 -12.07 10.81
N VAL A 338 6.12 -10.97 10.15
CA VAL A 338 6.22 -9.65 10.79
C VAL A 338 4.85 -9.25 11.35
N LEU A 339 3.79 -9.32 10.56
CA LEU A 339 2.43 -8.96 11.03
C LEU A 339 1.96 -9.81 12.22
N ARG A 340 2.25 -11.12 12.24
CA ARG A 340 1.93 -11.98 13.39
C ARG A 340 2.62 -11.50 14.67
N GLY A 341 3.86 -11.03 14.57
CA GLY A 341 4.60 -10.45 15.69
C GLY A 341 4.05 -9.11 16.19
N LEU A 342 3.19 -8.44 15.42
CA LEU A 342 2.54 -7.18 15.80
C LEU A 342 1.24 -7.36 16.58
N VAL A 343 0.67 -8.56 16.58
CA VAL A 343 -0.55 -8.88 17.33
C VAL A 343 -0.19 -8.89 18.83
N PRO A 344 -0.75 -8.01 19.68
CA PRO A 344 -0.36 -7.91 21.09
C PRO A 344 -0.50 -9.24 21.84
N GLU A 345 0.45 -9.60 22.71
CA GLU A 345 0.46 -10.88 23.47
C GLU A 345 -0.83 -11.17 24.24
N ARG A 346 -1.51 -10.13 24.76
CA ARG A 346 -2.80 -10.28 25.44
C ARG A 346 -3.92 -10.75 24.51
N SER A 347 -3.83 -10.37 23.24
CA SER A 347 -4.71 -10.82 22.16
C SER A 347 -4.15 -12.04 21.42
N ILE A 348 -2.89 -12.45 21.64
CA ILE A 348 -2.35 -13.70 21.08
C ILE A 348 -3.12 -14.89 21.65
N ASN A 349 -3.44 -14.91 22.95
CA ASN A 349 -4.28 -15.98 23.51
C ASN A 349 -5.72 -15.96 22.96
N GLU A 350 -6.24 -14.79 22.58
CA GLU A 350 -7.56 -14.63 21.95
C GLU A 350 -7.53 -14.96 20.45
N TYR A 351 -6.41 -14.74 19.76
CA TYR A 351 -6.24 -14.96 18.32
C TYR A 351 -5.36 -16.17 17.97
N GLU A 352 -4.93 -16.97 18.95
CA GLU A 352 -4.03 -18.10 18.73
C GLU A 352 -4.69 -19.20 17.90
N ALA A 353 -5.99 -19.45 18.15
CA ALA A 353 -6.83 -20.30 17.32
C ALA A 353 -6.99 -19.71 15.90
N PHE A 354 -7.14 -18.39 15.81
CA PHE A 354 -7.33 -17.67 14.55
C PHE A 354 -6.07 -17.64 13.65
N LEU A 355 -4.88 -17.63 14.25
CA LEU A 355 -3.57 -17.55 13.57
C LEU A 355 -2.95 -18.92 13.27
N ARG A 356 -3.48 -20.02 13.83
CA ARG A 356 -3.16 -21.38 13.37
C ARG A 356 -3.84 -21.62 12.02
#